data_AF-A0A371DFW1-F1
#
_entry.id   AF-A0A371DFW1-F1
#
_cell.length_a   1.000
_cell.length_b   1.000
_cell.length_c   1.000
_cell.angle_alpha   90.00
_cell.angle_beta   90.00
_cell.angle_gamma   90.00
#
_symmetry.space_group_name_H-M   'P 1'
#
loop_
_entity.id
_entity.type
_entity.pdbx_description
1 polymer ?
#
loop_
_entity_poly.entity_id
_entity_poly.type
_entity_poly.pdbx_seq_one_letter_code
_entity_poly.pdbx_strand_id
1 'polypeptide(L)'
;MMISSQRVVGDLLKIHHAGVVHNDFTDRHIIAKKLADLNPERPWYPMIVDFGEAKMDHNCPYKDNKVETYIRAPARADFKCAELYVACRDTAQLWHSNHMEVFGVACPIEWADDGPEASAKMA
;
A
#
# COMPACT_ATOMS: atom_id res chain seq x y z
N MET A 1 -15.56 4.85 10.70
CA MET A 1 -14.83 6.03 10.18
C MET A 1 -13.84 5.53 9.15
N MET A 2 -14.14 5.67 7.85
CA MET A 2 -13.23 5.18 6.80
C MET A 2 -12.23 6.27 6.44
N ILE A 3 -11.02 6.14 6.98
CA ILE A 3 -9.85 6.82 6.42
C ILE A 3 -9.57 6.16 5.07
N SER A 4 -9.43 6.96 4.01
CA SER A 4 -9.13 6.40 2.68
C SER A 4 -7.68 5.91 2.63
N SER A 5 -7.49 4.59 2.50
CA SER A 5 -6.16 3.96 2.37
C SER A 5 -5.35 4.52 1.20
N GLN A 6 -6.02 4.94 0.13
CA GLN A 6 -5.39 5.61 -1.02
C GLN A 6 -4.79 6.98 -0.63
N ARG A 7 -5.44 7.73 0.28
CA ARG A 7 -4.91 9.01 0.77
C ARG A 7 -3.67 8.82 1.61
N VAL A 8 -3.67 7.80 2.48
CA VAL A 8 -2.51 7.46 3.31
C VAL A 8 -1.28 7.19 2.44
N VAL A 9 -1.40 6.29 1.46
CA VAL A 9 -0.29 5.98 0.55
C VAL A 9 0.10 7.19 -0.30
N GLY A 10 -0.88 7.99 -0.74
CA GLY A 10 -0.62 9.24 -1.45
C GLY A 10 0.16 10.26 -0.63
N ASP A 11 -0.09 10.36 0.68
CA ASP A 11 0.65 11.24 1.57
C ASP A 11 2.05 10.68 1.90
N LEU A 12 2.18 9.36 2.06
CA LEU A 12 3.49 8.72 2.17
C LEU A 12 4.33 8.97 0.91
N LEU A 13 3.75 8.84 -0.29
CA LEU A 13 4.45 9.14 -1.53
C LEU A 13 4.95 10.59 -1.60
N LYS A 14 4.19 11.56 -1.09
CA LYS A 14 4.64 12.96 -0.99
C LYS A 14 5.83 13.12 -0.05
N ILE A 15 5.84 12.40 1.07
CA ILE A 15 6.98 12.37 2.01
C ILE A 15 8.24 11.83 1.30
N HIS A 16 8.10 10.75 0.54
CA HIS A 16 9.19 10.20 -0.27
C HIS A 16 9.70 11.18 -1.33
N HIS A 17 8.80 11.88 -2.03
CA HIS A 17 9.16 12.90 -3.01
C HIS A 17 9.80 14.14 -2.38
N ALA A 18 9.53 14.40 -1.09
CA ALA A 18 10.21 15.43 -0.31
C ALA A 18 11.61 15.01 0.18
N GLY A 19 12.08 13.81 -0.19
CA GLY A 19 13.41 13.33 0.18
C GLY A 19 13.46 12.62 1.53
N VAL A 20 12.32 12.14 2.04
CA VAL A 20 12.22 11.49 3.35
C VAL A 20 11.70 10.07 3.21
N VAL A 21 12.35 9.10 3.86
CA VAL A 21 11.81 7.74 4.07
C VAL A 21 11.45 7.59 5.53
N HIS A 22 10.29 7.02 5.84
CA HIS A 22 9.79 6.92 7.21
C HIS A 22 10.49 5.79 8.00
N ASN A 23 10.85 4.69 7.35
CA ASN A 23 11.47 3.45 7.85
C ASN A 23 10.71 2.65 8.91
N ASP A 24 9.67 3.21 9.52
CA ASP A 24 8.79 2.49 10.45
C ASP A 24 7.30 2.73 10.13
N PHE A 25 6.96 2.77 8.84
CA PHE A 25 5.58 3.04 8.42
C PHE A 25 4.66 1.84 8.74
N THR A 26 3.77 2.02 9.73
CA THR A 26 2.74 1.04 10.13
C THR A 26 1.40 1.73 10.38
N ASP A 27 0.33 0.95 10.50
CA ASP A 27 -1.02 1.45 10.82
C ASP A 27 -1.08 2.24 12.14
N ARG A 28 -0.25 1.86 13.12
CA ARG A 28 -0.10 2.54 14.41
C ARG A 28 0.41 3.99 14.29
N HIS A 29 1.09 4.31 13.20
CA HIS A 29 1.65 5.64 12.93
C HIS A 29 0.76 6.48 12.02
N ILE A 30 -0.51 6.08 11.85
CA ILE A 30 -1.53 6.83 11.13
C ILE A 30 -2.60 7.29 12.11
N ILE A 31 -2.78 8.60 12.24
CA ILE A 31 -3.82 9.17 13.09
C ILE A 31 -4.90 9.87 12.27
N ALA A 32 -6.11 9.94 12.82
CA ALA A 32 -7.21 10.70 12.25
C ALA A 32 -7.17 12.14 12.78
N LYS A 33 -6.79 13.10 11.95
CA LYS A 33 -6.92 14.52 12.28
C LYS A 33 -8.33 15.01 11.95
N LYS A 34 -8.99 15.63 12.92
CA LYS A 34 -10.28 16.30 12.71
C LYS A 34 -10.06 17.63 11.99
N LEU A 35 -10.74 17.82 10.87
CA LEU A 35 -10.75 19.04 10.04
C LEU A 35 -12.17 19.57 9.82
N ALA A 36 -13.12 19.25 10.71
CA ALA A 36 -14.54 19.59 10.55
C ALA A 36 -14.78 21.08 10.29
N ASP A 37 -13.97 21.96 10.88
CA ASP A 37 -14.09 23.42 10.72
C ASP A 37 -13.67 23.90 9.31
N LEU A 38 -12.86 23.10 8.60
CA LEU A 38 -12.34 23.41 7.27
C LEU A 38 -13.05 22.61 6.16
N ASN A 39 -13.51 21.41 6.47
CA ASN A 39 -14.21 20.54 5.54
C ASN A 39 -15.29 19.72 6.27
N PRO A 40 -16.50 20.27 6.46
CA PRO A 40 -17.58 19.60 7.18
C PRO A 40 -18.01 18.28 6.54
N GLU A 41 -17.93 18.18 5.20
CA GLU A 41 -18.29 16.98 4.42
C GLU A 41 -17.25 15.85 4.54
N ARG A 42 -16.00 16.19 4.85
CA ARG A 42 -14.91 15.24 5.08
C ARG A 42 -14.11 15.66 6.32
N PRO A 43 -14.71 15.49 7.51
CA PRO A 43 -14.18 16.06 8.75
C PRO A 43 -12.96 15.31 9.28
N TRP A 44 -12.51 14.24 8.63
CA TRP A 44 -11.38 13.41 9.06
C TRP A 44 -10.36 13.28 7.95
N TYR A 45 -9.09 13.50 8.29
CA TYR A 45 -7.97 13.39 7.37
C TYR A 45 -6.87 12.52 7.98
N PRO A 46 -6.31 11.52 7.26
CA PRO A 46 -5.17 10.75 7.75
C PRO A 46 -3.94 11.61 7.91
N MET A 47 -3.20 11.44 8.99
CA MET A 47 -1.91 12.07 9.20
C MET A 47 -0.89 11.02 9.60
N ILE A 48 0.21 10.97 8.86
CA ILE A 48 1.36 10.12 9.17
C ILE A 48 2.17 10.84 10.25
N VAL A 49 2.51 10.13 11.32
CA VAL A 49 3.23 10.64 12.49
C VAL A 49 4.38 9.70 12.86
N ASP A 50 5.16 10.05 13.89
CA ASP A 50 6.27 9.24 14.42
C ASP A 50 7.44 9.06 13.45
N PHE A 51 8.09 10.17 13.11
CA PHE A 51 9.27 10.21 12.25
C PHE A 51 10.59 9.91 13.00
N GLY A 52 10.55 9.20 14.14
CA GLY A 52 11.73 8.90 14.94
C GLY A 52 12.81 8.11 14.18
N GLU A 53 12.38 7.19 13.31
CA GLU A 53 13.24 6.35 12.46
C GLU A 53 13.45 6.91 11.04
N ALA A 54 12.88 8.09 10.77
CA ALA A 54 12.90 8.66 9.44
C ALA A 54 14.32 9.06 9.02
N LYS A 55 14.63 8.89 7.73
CA LYS A 55 15.90 9.32 7.14
C LYS A 55 15.66 10.38 6.07
N MET A 56 16.51 11.40 6.10
CA MET A 56 16.58 12.46 5.11
C MET A 56 17.43 12.03 3.90
N ASP A 57 17.47 12.86 2.86
CA ASP A 57 18.21 12.64 1.61
C ASP A 57 17.82 11.33 0.89
N HIS A 58 16.60 10.84 1.13
CA HIS A 58 16.05 9.68 0.46
C HIS A 58 15.70 9.99 -0.99
N ASN A 59 16.48 9.44 -1.93
CA ASN A 59 16.11 9.45 -3.33
C ASN A 59 15.19 8.26 -3.64
N CYS A 60 13.87 8.43 -3.45
CA CYS A 60 12.91 7.37 -3.71
C CYS A 60 13.02 6.83 -5.14
N PRO A 61 13.18 5.50 -5.34
CA PRO A 61 13.28 4.92 -6.68
C PRO A 61 11.93 4.87 -7.41
N TYR A 62 10.82 5.00 -6.69
CA TYR A 62 9.49 5.14 -7.27
C TYR A 62 9.29 6.60 -7.69
N LYS A 63 9.08 6.86 -8.99
CA LYS A 63 9.06 8.22 -9.56
C LYS A 63 7.68 8.70 -9.98
N ASP A 64 6.70 7.80 -10.02
CA ASP A 64 5.34 8.16 -10.39
C ASP A 64 4.66 8.94 -9.26
N ASN A 65 3.74 9.82 -9.63
CA ASN A 65 3.02 10.68 -8.67
C ASN A 65 1.83 9.98 -8.00
N LYS A 66 1.54 8.74 -8.37
CA LYS A 66 0.44 7.95 -7.81
C LYS A 66 0.79 6.46 -7.90
N VAL A 67 0.35 5.69 -6.92
CA VAL A 67 0.38 4.23 -6.98
C VAL A 67 -0.91 3.73 -7.63
N GLU A 68 -0.80 2.74 -8.52
CA GLU A 68 -1.95 2.04 -9.06
C GLU A 68 -2.62 1.16 -7.99
N THR A 69 -3.94 1.22 -7.91
CA THR A 69 -4.74 0.56 -6.86
C THR A 69 -5.74 -0.40 -7.48
N TYR A 70 -6.15 -1.42 -6.72
CA TYR A 70 -7.06 -2.48 -7.13
C TYR A 70 -6.52 -3.33 -8.30
N ILE A 71 -5.20 -3.46 -8.36
CA ILE A 71 -4.48 -4.36 -9.27
C ILE A 71 -3.87 -5.51 -8.48
N ARG A 72 -3.38 -6.55 -9.18
CA ARG A 72 -2.49 -7.54 -8.55
C ARG A 72 -1.24 -6.84 -8.02
N ALA A 73 -0.75 -7.30 -6.88
CA ALA A 73 0.47 -6.74 -6.33
C ALA A 73 1.61 -6.91 -7.36
N PRO A 74 2.31 -5.83 -7.75
CA PRO A 74 3.44 -5.95 -8.65
C PRO A 74 4.51 -6.84 -8.02
N ALA A 75 5.42 -7.40 -8.82
CA ALA A 75 6.56 -8.10 -8.24
C ALA A 75 7.40 -7.12 -7.40
N ARG A 76 7.86 -7.58 -6.23
CA ARG A 76 8.65 -6.74 -5.32
C ARG A 76 9.90 -6.15 -6.01
N ALA A 77 10.52 -6.92 -6.91
CA ALA A 77 11.69 -6.48 -7.67
C ALA A 77 11.40 -5.28 -8.58
N ASP A 78 10.20 -5.22 -9.16
CA ASP A 78 9.82 -4.19 -10.14
C ASP A 78 9.40 -2.88 -9.48
N PHE A 79 8.74 -2.94 -8.32
CA PHE A 79 8.25 -1.75 -7.61
C PHE A 79 9.38 -0.93 -6.94
N LYS A 80 10.54 -1.57 -6.68
CA LYS A 80 11.81 -0.99 -6.19
C LYS A 80 11.79 -0.36 -4.79
N CYS A 81 10.82 0.49 -4.44
CA CYS A 81 10.73 1.13 -3.12
C CYS A 81 10.13 0.18 -2.07
N ALA A 82 10.91 -0.19 -1.04
CA ALA A 82 10.52 -1.17 -0.03
C ALA A 82 9.34 -0.72 0.83
N GLU A 83 9.45 0.47 1.41
CA GLU A 83 8.44 1.01 2.32
C GLU A 83 7.11 1.25 1.61
N LEU A 84 7.12 1.88 0.43
CA LEU A 84 5.90 2.08 -0.35
C LEU A 84 5.26 0.75 -0.76
N TYR A 85 6.06 -0.29 -1.09
CA TYR A 85 5.54 -1.61 -1.42
C TYR A 85 4.79 -2.23 -0.24
N VAL A 86 5.43 -2.24 0.94
CA VAL A 86 4.84 -2.75 2.17
C VAL A 86 3.61 -1.94 2.56
N ALA A 87 3.66 -0.61 2.45
CA ALA A 87 2.54 0.26 2.72
C ALA A 87 1.32 -0.08 1.84
N CYS A 88 1.53 -0.30 0.54
CA CYS A 88 0.44 -0.65 -0.38
C CYS A 88 -0.12 -2.05 -0.13
N ARG A 89 0.75 -3.03 0.15
CA ARG A 89 0.35 -4.43 0.33
C ARG A 89 -0.25 -4.70 1.70
N ASP A 90 0.43 -4.29 2.77
CA ASP A 90 0.18 -4.75 4.13
C ASP A 90 -0.66 -3.74 4.92
N THR A 91 -0.32 -2.46 4.85
CA THR A 91 -0.99 -1.41 5.64
C THR A 91 -2.28 -0.91 4.99
N ALA A 92 -2.22 -0.60 3.70
CA ALA A 92 -3.31 0.04 2.97
C ALA A 92 -4.16 -0.95 2.16
N GLN A 93 -3.68 -2.18 1.97
CA GLN A 93 -4.35 -3.27 1.25
C GLN A 93 -4.90 -2.83 -0.12
N LEU A 94 -4.10 -2.05 -0.85
CA LEU A 94 -4.48 -1.48 -2.14
C LEU A 94 -4.36 -2.46 -3.30
N TRP A 95 -3.69 -3.59 -3.09
CA TRP A 95 -3.45 -4.60 -4.11
C TRP A 95 -4.13 -5.92 -3.75
N HIS A 96 -4.57 -6.63 -4.78
CA HIS A 96 -4.99 -8.01 -4.65
C HIS A 96 -3.78 -8.91 -4.37
N SER A 97 -3.98 -9.93 -3.54
CA SER A 97 -2.97 -10.96 -3.33
C SER A 97 -2.62 -11.65 -4.65
N ASN A 98 -1.35 -11.98 -4.83
CA ASN A 98 -0.89 -12.80 -5.95
C ASN A 98 -1.13 -14.29 -5.72
N HIS A 99 -1.64 -14.67 -4.56
CA HIS A 99 -1.95 -16.03 -4.19
C HIS A 99 -3.35 -16.12 -3.61
N MET A 100 -4.00 -17.25 -3.86
CA MET A 100 -5.22 -17.66 -3.20
C MET A 100 -4.97 -18.94 -2.42
N GLU A 101 -5.69 -19.14 -1.33
CA GLU A 101 -5.62 -20.38 -0.57
C GLU A 101 -6.66 -21.36 -1.10
N VAL A 102 -6.20 -22.53 -1.56
CA VAL A 102 -7.05 -23.62 -2.03
C VAL A 102 -6.70 -24.87 -1.23
N PHE A 103 -7.65 -25.37 -0.43
CA PHE A 103 -7.45 -26.53 0.45
C PHE A 103 -6.20 -26.44 1.34
N GLY A 104 -5.88 -25.24 1.85
CA GLY A 104 -4.71 -25.00 2.70
C GLY A 104 -3.38 -24.83 1.94
N VAL A 105 -3.40 -24.84 0.61
CA VAL A 105 -2.22 -24.60 -0.23
C VAL A 105 -2.31 -23.21 -0.84
N ALA A 106 -1.23 -22.43 -0.73
CA ALA A 106 -1.10 -21.16 -1.41
C ALA A 106 -0.84 -21.39 -2.91
N CYS A 107 -1.84 -21.13 -3.73
CA CYS A 107 -1.78 -21.26 -5.17
C CYS A 107 -1.65 -19.88 -5.83
N PRO A 108 -0.82 -19.71 -6.87
CA PRO A 108 -0.81 -18.50 -7.69
C PRO A 108 -2.22 -18.15 -8.18
N ILE A 109 -2.62 -16.89 -8.03
CA ILE A 109 -3.97 -16.45 -8.42
C ILE A 109 -4.21 -16.53 -9.93
N GLU A 110 -3.15 -16.53 -10.73
CA GLU A 110 -3.18 -16.75 -12.18
C GLU A 110 -3.79 -18.10 -12.57
N TRP A 111 -3.69 -19.12 -11.71
CA TRP A 111 -4.33 -20.43 -11.97
C TRP A 111 -5.85 -20.38 -11.96
N ALA A 112 -6.44 -19.32 -11.38
CA ALA A 112 -7.87 -19.09 -11.40
C ALA A 112 -8.34 -18.37 -12.68
N ASP A 113 -7.44 -17.73 -13.42
CA ASP A 113 -7.78 -17.02 -14.66
C ASP A 113 -8.11 -17.99 -15.79
N ASP A 114 -7.45 -19.15 -15.81
CA ASP A 114 -7.60 -20.18 -16.86
C ASP A 114 -8.80 -21.12 -16.62
N GLY A 115 -9.58 -20.88 -15.55
CA GLY A 115 -10.74 -21.68 -15.18
C GLY A 115 -10.41 -23.00 -14.47
N PRO A 116 -11.42 -23.67 -13.88
CA PRO A 116 -11.22 -24.80 -12.97
C PRO A 116 -10.52 -26.02 -13.60
N GLU A 117 -10.58 -26.17 -14.94
CA GLU A 117 -9.96 -27.28 -15.66
C GLU A 117 -8.43 -27.14 -15.80
N ALA A 118 -7.91 -25.91 -15.80
CA ALA A 118 -6.47 -25.65 -15.84
C ALA A 118 -5.84 -25.83 -14.46
N SER A 119 -6.52 -25.37 -13.40
CA SER A 119 -6.06 -25.49 -12.01
C SER A 119 -5.89 -26.95 -11.57
N ALA A 120 -6.71 -27.88 -12.09
CA ALA A 120 -6.66 -29.31 -11.76
C ALA A 120 -5.44 -30.06 -12.35
N LYS A 121 -4.73 -29.47 -13.32
CA LYS A 121 -3.56 -30.09 -13.96
C LYS A 121 -2.21 -29.66 -13.37
N MET A 122 -2.23 -28.69 -12.44
CA MET A 122 -1.03 -28.09 -11.85
C MET A 122 -0.79 -28.51 -10.39
N ALA A 123 -1.68 -29.33 -9.83
CA ALA A 123 -1.57 -29.99 -8.53
C ALA A 123 -1.06 -31.42 -8.67
#